data_AF-A0A7C4EDI2-F1
#
_entry.id   AF-A0A7C4EDI2-F1
#
_cell.length_a   1.000
_cell.length_b   1.000
_cell.length_c   1.000
_cell.angle_alpha   90.00
_cell.angle_beta   90.00
_cell.angle_gamma   90.00
#
_symmetry.space_group_name_H-M   'P 1'
#
loop_
_entity.id
_entity.type
_entity.pdbx_description
1 polymer ?
#
loop_
_entity_poly.entity_id
_entity_poly.type
_entity_poly.pdbx_seq_one_letter_code
_entity_poly.pdbx_strand_id
1 'polypeptide(L)'
;MPGETDLHRTLKKEACRWLYRMGYTCIAAEVRLRPVGIIDAVGTGLFRPYHNYLALGRQMPQACFIECKASRGDFLRDLGDDGGLFPGQAGGRLGLRPRRRPRFWARREDLGKFRTCILQPLANLHYILAPAGIVQKKDLPPRWGLLVLGDGGVNVVVRAEWQEAARVEYIESAIARTLTGDIYRADSRAMDSINREIFAQQQTLATRIRGLRPHIVLAPPDGCRPL
;
A
#
# COMPACT_ATOMS: atom_id res chain seq x y z
N MET A 1 3.36 -6.82 14.82
CA MET A 1 3.76 -6.46 13.44
C MET A 1 4.06 -4.98 13.44
N PRO A 2 5.20 -4.50 12.90
CA PRO A 2 5.40 -3.07 12.78
C PRO A 2 4.35 -2.57 11.78
N GLY A 3 3.29 -1.96 12.30
CA GLY A 3 2.19 -1.44 11.50
C GLY A 3 2.71 -0.36 10.55
N GLU A 4 2.11 -0.29 9.38
CA GLU A 4 2.26 0.87 8.49
C GLU A 4 1.99 2.15 9.31
N THR A 5 2.94 3.08 9.32
CA THR A 5 2.77 4.34 10.04
C THR A 5 1.71 5.19 9.34
N ASP A 6 0.97 6.01 10.11
CA ASP A 6 -0.02 6.93 9.54
C ASP A 6 0.59 7.90 8.52
N LEU A 7 1.87 8.24 8.71
CA LEU A 7 2.65 9.01 7.76
C LEU A 7 2.81 8.27 6.42
N HIS A 8 3.17 6.98 6.45
CA HIS A 8 3.33 6.21 5.21
C HIS A 8 2.01 6.07 4.45
N ARG A 9 0.91 5.85 5.18
CA ARG A 9 -0.44 5.83 4.58
C ARG A 9 -0.80 7.18 3.95
N THR A 10 -0.43 8.29 4.61
CA THR A 10 -0.63 9.64 4.08
C THR A 10 0.17 9.86 2.81
N LEU A 11 1.43 9.45 2.78
CA LEU A 11 2.28 9.54 1.59
C LEU A 11 1.67 8.80 0.39
N LYS A 12 1.20 7.56 0.57
CA LYS A 12 0.54 6.79 -0.50
C LYS A 12 -0.70 7.49 -1.06
N LYS A 13 -1.53 8.07 -0.18
CA LYS A 13 -2.71 8.84 -0.60
C LYS A 13 -2.31 10.07 -1.40
N GLU A 14 -1.32 10.82 -0.94
CA GLU A 14 -0.81 12.00 -1.63
C GLU A 14 -0.12 11.67 -2.96
N ALA A 15 0.56 10.52 -3.05
CA ALA A 15 1.11 10.01 -4.30
C ALA A 15 0.00 9.76 -5.34
N CYS A 16 -1.06 9.06 -4.96
CA CYS A 16 -2.20 8.83 -5.85
C CYS A 16 -2.88 10.14 -6.28
N ARG A 17 -3.06 11.09 -5.35
CA ARG A 17 -3.61 12.42 -5.67
C ARG A 17 -2.71 13.20 -6.63
N TRP A 18 -1.40 13.13 -6.45
CA TRP A 18 -0.44 13.76 -7.35
C TRP A 18 -0.52 13.14 -8.75
N LEU A 19 -0.55 11.81 -8.87
CA LEU A 19 -0.75 11.12 -10.16
C LEU A 19 -2.03 11.59 -10.85
N TYR A 20 -3.13 11.68 -10.13
CA TYR A 20 -4.40 12.16 -10.67
C TYR A 20 -4.28 13.60 -11.20
N ARG A 21 -3.70 14.51 -10.41
CA ARG A 21 -3.46 15.91 -10.83
C ARG A 21 -2.53 16.03 -12.03
N MET A 22 -1.59 15.10 -12.19
CA MET A 22 -0.70 15.05 -13.35
C MET A 22 -1.37 14.44 -14.60
N GLY A 23 -2.64 14.03 -14.54
CA GLY A 23 -3.39 13.53 -15.69
C GLY A 23 -3.32 12.01 -15.91
N TYR A 24 -2.78 11.25 -14.95
CA TYR A 24 -2.88 9.78 -14.99
C TYR A 24 -4.34 9.36 -14.71
N THR A 25 -4.84 8.36 -15.45
CA THR A 25 -6.25 7.97 -15.43
C THR A 25 -6.49 6.64 -14.73
N CYS A 26 -5.53 5.72 -14.79
CA CYS A 26 -5.60 4.43 -14.09
C CYS A 26 -4.56 4.43 -12.97
N ILE A 27 -5.03 4.54 -11.73
CA ILE A 27 -4.20 4.77 -10.53
C ILE A 27 -4.61 3.79 -9.43
N ALA A 28 -3.62 3.19 -8.76
CA ALA A 28 -3.84 2.46 -7.51
C ALA A 28 -2.62 2.53 -6.59
N ALA A 29 -2.87 2.29 -5.30
CA ALA A 29 -1.84 2.08 -4.30
C ALA A 29 -1.55 0.59 -4.13
N GLU A 30 -0.38 0.27 -3.58
CA GLU A 30 0.03 -1.10 -3.21
C GLU A 30 -0.09 -2.13 -4.36
N VAL A 31 0.33 -1.74 -5.56
CA VAL A 31 0.20 -2.55 -6.76
C VAL A 31 1.30 -3.59 -6.82
N ARG A 32 0.94 -4.88 -6.86
CA ARG A 32 1.90 -5.98 -6.94
C ARG A 32 2.29 -6.27 -8.39
N LEU A 33 3.55 -6.01 -8.72
CA LEU A 33 4.14 -6.22 -10.05
C LEU A 33 5.31 -7.20 -9.95
N ARG A 34 5.35 -8.21 -10.82
CA ARG A 34 6.53 -9.09 -10.91
C ARG A 34 7.45 -8.57 -12.01
N PRO A 35 8.77 -8.52 -11.78
CA PRO A 35 9.50 -9.03 -10.61
C PRO A 35 9.74 -7.99 -9.49
N VAL A 36 9.26 -6.77 -9.64
CA VAL A 36 9.65 -5.63 -8.78
C VAL A 36 9.15 -5.73 -7.33
N GLY A 37 8.00 -6.36 -7.09
CA GLY A 37 7.36 -6.43 -5.78
C GLY A 37 6.10 -5.57 -5.70
N ILE A 38 5.79 -5.02 -4.53
CA ILE A 38 4.64 -4.13 -4.33
C ILE A 38 5.12 -2.70 -4.52
N ILE A 39 4.57 -1.95 -5.46
CA ILE A 39 4.83 -0.51 -5.61
C ILE A 39 3.80 0.29 -4.83
N ASP A 40 4.24 1.33 -4.11
CA ASP A 40 3.39 2.08 -3.20
C ASP A 40 2.27 2.84 -3.90
N ALA A 41 2.56 3.49 -5.03
CA ALA A 41 1.55 4.07 -5.92
C ALA A 41 1.97 3.97 -7.38
N VAL A 42 1.01 3.61 -8.23
CA VAL A 42 1.22 3.43 -9.67
C VAL A 42 0.16 4.19 -10.44
N GLY A 43 0.58 4.90 -11.49
CA GLY A 43 -0.31 5.59 -12.42
C GLY A 43 0.01 5.24 -13.87
N THR A 44 -1.03 5.07 -14.68
CA THR A 44 -0.96 4.91 -16.13
C THR A 44 -1.96 5.81 -16.82
N GLY A 45 -1.67 6.21 -18.06
CA GLY A 45 -2.56 7.06 -18.85
C GLY A 45 -2.06 7.32 -20.27
N LEU A 46 -2.94 7.84 -21.12
CA LEU A 46 -2.64 8.19 -22.50
C LEU A 46 -2.65 9.72 -22.65
N PHE A 47 -1.48 10.29 -22.89
CA PHE A 47 -1.28 11.74 -22.84
C PHE A 47 -1.37 12.36 -24.23
N ARG A 48 -2.08 13.49 -24.34
CA ARG A 48 -2.28 14.23 -25.59
C ARG A 48 -0.96 14.81 -26.14
N PRO A 49 -0.89 15.10 -27.46
CA PRO A 49 0.23 15.85 -28.04
C PRO A 49 0.58 17.10 -27.23
N TYR A 50 1.88 17.35 -27.06
CA TYR A 50 2.46 18.48 -26.31
C TYR A 50 2.13 18.55 -24.81
N HIS A 51 1.30 17.65 -24.28
CA HIS A 51 0.96 17.54 -22.87
C HIS A 51 1.57 16.30 -22.21
N ASN A 52 2.24 15.45 -23.00
CA ASN A 52 3.01 14.34 -22.46
C ASN A 52 4.31 14.84 -21.81
N TYR A 53 4.94 13.98 -21.01
CA TYR A 53 6.15 14.33 -20.28
C TYR A 53 7.26 14.89 -21.17
N LEU A 54 7.45 14.35 -22.37
CA LEU A 54 8.49 14.77 -23.29
C LEU A 54 8.07 15.98 -24.16
N ALA A 55 6.87 16.53 -23.97
CA ALA A 55 6.29 17.60 -24.78
C ALA A 55 6.30 17.31 -26.31
N LEU A 56 6.20 16.03 -26.69
CA LEU A 56 6.22 15.62 -28.10
C LEU A 56 4.88 15.88 -28.78
N GLY A 57 4.90 16.20 -30.08
CA GLY A 57 3.71 16.45 -30.91
C GLY A 57 2.86 15.21 -31.24
N ARG A 58 3.01 14.10 -30.50
CA ARG A 58 2.23 12.87 -30.68
C ARG A 58 1.61 12.42 -29.36
N GLN A 59 0.50 11.69 -29.45
CA GLN A 59 -0.09 11.03 -28.29
C GLN A 59 0.84 9.92 -27.79
N MET A 60 0.97 9.76 -26.47
CA MET A 60 1.91 8.79 -25.89
C MET A 60 1.37 8.15 -24.61
N PRO A 61 1.44 6.81 -24.49
CA PRO A 61 1.16 6.14 -23.23
C PRO A 61 2.27 6.44 -22.22
N GLN A 62 1.88 6.64 -20.96
CA GLN A 62 2.83 6.89 -19.88
C GLN A 62 2.49 6.06 -18.65
N ALA A 63 3.52 5.51 -18.02
CA ALA A 63 3.45 4.83 -16.74
C ALA A 63 4.41 5.50 -15.74
N CYS A 64 3.95 5.65 -14.49
CA CYS A 64 4.71 6.24 -13.41
C CYS A 64 4.62 5.38 -12.14
N PHE A 65 5.77 5.10 -11.54
CA PHE A 65 5.87 4.48 -10.21
C PHE A 65 6.29 5.53 -9.19
N ILE A 66 5.65 5.47 -8.02
CA ILE A 66 6.00 6.30 -6.86
C ILE A 66 6.23 5.37 -5.67
N GLU A 67 7.42 5.51 -5.07
CA GLU A 67 7.82 4.84 -3.85
C GLU A 67 7.78 5.81 -2.67
N CYS A 68 7.01 5.48 -1.65
CA CYS A 68 6.82 6.33 -0.49
C CYS A 68 7.83 5.97 0.60
N LYS A 69 8.50 6.97 1.18
CA LYS A 69 9.51 6.79 2.24
C LYS A 69 9.20 7.67 3.42
N ALA A 70 8.69 7.06 4.50
CA ALA A 70 8.33 7.76 5.73
C ALA A 70 9.55 8.07 6.63
N SER A 71 10.69 7.39 6.40
CA SER A 71 11.91 7.61 7.16
C SER A 71 13.16 7.34 6.32
N ARG A 72 14.30 7.87 6.77
CA ARG A 72 15.58 7.64 6.08
C ARG A 72 16.04 6.19 6.15
N GLY A 73 15.78 5.51 7.27
CA GLY A 73 16.09 4.08 7.40
C GLY A 73 15.29 3.21 6.42
N ASP A 74 14.04 3.58 6.14
CA ASP A 74 13.21 2.91 5.14
C ASP A 74 13.75 3.08 3.73
N PHE A 75 14.18 4.31 3.39
CA PHE A 75 14.84 4.60 2.12
C PHE A 75 16.13 3.80 1.93
N LEU A 76 16.99 3.71 2.96
CA LEU A 76 18.26 3.00 2.86
C LEU A 76 18.10 1.49 2.69
N ARG A 77 17.05 0.88 3.27
CA ARG A 77 16.74 -0.54 3.05
C ARG A 77 16.41 -0.85 1.60
N ASP A 78 15.63 0.00 0.95
CA ASP A 78 15.25 -0.19 -0.46
C ASP A 78 16.39 0.16 -1.45
N LEU A 79 17.39 0.91 -0.98
CA LEU A 79 18.61 1.23 -1.71
C LEU A 79 19.64 0.09 -1.68
N GLY A 80 19.71 -0.65 -0.57
CA GLY A 80 20.64 -1.77 -0.39
C GLY A 80 20.34 -2.96 -1.30
N ASP A 81 21.35 -3.78 -1.57
CA ASP A 81 21.20 -5.05 -2.29
C ASP A 81 20.61 -6.16 -1.38
N ASP A 82 20.37 -5.88 -0.10
CA ASP A 82 19.66 -6.78 0.81
C ASP A 82 18.16 -6.73 0.50
N GLY A 83 17.76 -7.36 -0.61
CA GLY A 83 16.38 -7.50 -1.03
C GLY A 83 15.48 -7.82 0.15
N GLY A 84 14.44 -6.99 0.35
CA GLY A 84 13.61 -6.99 1.55
C GLY A 84 13.24 -8.39 2.03
N LEU A 85 13.95 -8.86 3.06
CA LEU A 85 13.52 -9.97 3.89
C LEU A 85 12.21 -9.54 4.54
N PHE A 86 11.10 -10.04 4.01
CA PHE A 86 9.81 -10.02 4.70
C PHE A 86 10.02 -10.60 6.12
N PRO A 87 9.82 -9.84 7.21
CA PRO A 87 9.83 -10.41 8.54
C PRO A 87 8.47 -11.08 8.76
N GLY A 88 8.37 -12.36 8.41
CA GLY A 88 7.20 -13.16 8.73
C GLY A 88 6.97 -14.37 7.83
N GLN A 89 7.65 -15.48 8.13
CA GLN A 89 7.13 -16.87 8.13
C GLN A 89 8.29 -17.87 8.24
N ALA A 90 8.97 -17.87 9.39
CA ALA A 90 9.68 -19.04 9.89
C ALA A 90 8.87 -19.57 11.08
N GLY A 91 7.85 -20.37 10.78
CA GLY A 91 6.98 -21.03 11.75
C GLY A 91 6.38 -22.25 11.08
N GLY A 92 6.82 -23.44 11.48
CA GLY A 92 6.66 -24.67 10.71
C GLY A 92 5.24 -25.18 10.56
N ARG A 93 5.04 -26.02 9.53
CA ARG A 93 4.36 -27.34 9.60
C ARG A 93 4.45 -28.07 8.26
N LEU A 94 5.19 -29.18 8.31
CA LEU A 94 4.95 -30.49 7.68
C LEU A 94 4.41 -30.54 6.22
N GLY A 95 5.31 -30.95 5.32
CA GLY A 95 5.07 -32.13 4.48
C GLY A 95 4.19 -32.00 3.25
N LEU A 96 4.62 -31.27 2.22
CA LEU A 96 4.23 -31.55 0.83
C LEU A 96 5.43 -31.34 -0.12
N ARG A 97 5.72 -32.35 -0.94
CA ARG A 97 6.87 -32.42 -1.86
C ARG A 97 6.93 -31.18 -2.77
N PRO A 98 8.07 -30.46 -2.84
CA PRO A 98 8.18 -29.28 -3.69
C PRO A 98 8.30 -29.72 -5.16
N ARG A 99 7.30 -29.38 -5.97
CA ARG A 99 7.44 -29.34 -7.44
C ARG A 99 8.62 -28.43 -7.75
N ARG A 100 9.71 -29.00 -8.30
CA ARG A 100 10.91 -28.29 -8.73
C ARG A 100 10.51 -27.20 -9.73
N ARG A 101 10.36 -25.97 -9.25
CA ARG A 101 10.27 -24.79 -10.12
C ARG A 101 11.64 -24.61 -10.82
N PRO A 102 11.67 -24.24 -12.11
CA PRO A 102 12.93 -24.06 -12.83
C PRO A 102 13.77 -22.97 -12.13
N ARG A 103 15.01 -23.34 -11.78
CA ARG A 103 15.99 -22.59 -10.99
C ARG A 103 16.51 -21.28 -11.63
N PHE A 104 15.93 -20.82 -12.74
CA PHE A 104 16.46 -19.67 -13.49
C PHE A 104 16.08 -18.31 -12.86
N TRP A 105 15.05 -18.27 -12.01
CA TRP A 105 14.53 -17.01 -11.44
C TRP A 105 15.07 -16.67 -10.04
N ALA A 106 15.83 -17.57 -9.43
CA ALA A 106 16.26 -17.50 -8.03
C ALA A 106 17.60 -16.74 -7.80
N ARG A 107 18.06 -15.90 -8.75
CA ARG A 107 19.33 -15.15 -8.63
C ARG A 107 19.20 -13.63 -8.72
N ARG A 108 17.99 -13.09 -8.80
CA ARG A 108 17.75 -11.62 -8.89
C ARG A 108 16.89 -11.08 -7.74
N GLU A 109 16.59 -11.92 -6.75
CA GLU A 109 15.83 -11.53 -5.55
C GLU A 109 16.70 -10.75 -4.54
N ASP A 110 18.03 -10.72 -4.74
CA ASP A 110 19.01 -10.01 -3.90
C ASP A 110 19.34 -8.61 -4.45
N LEU A 111 18.37 -7.94 -5.09
CA LEU A 111 18.56 -6.57 -5.59
C LEU A 111 17.53 -5.67 -4.94
N GLY A 112 18.00 -4.54 -4.42
CA GLY A 112 17.13 -3.49 -3.89
C GLY A 112 16.07 -3.08 -4.90
N LYS A 113 14.91 -2.65 -4.40
CA LYS A 113 13.74 -2.30 -5.21
C LYS A 113 14.07 -1.28 -6.29
N PHE A 114 14.86 -0.27 -5.92
CA PHE A 114 15.27 0.79 -6.85
C PHE A 114 16.14 0.26 -8.00
N ARG A 115 17.07 -0.64 -7.69
CA ARG A 115 17.95 -1.27 -8.68
C ARG A 115 17.17 -2.20 -9.60
N THR A 116 16.21 -2.94 -9.05
CA THR A 116 15.30 -3.79 -9.83
C THR A 116 14.50 -2.98 -10.85
N CYS A 117 13.96 -1.81 -10.46
CA CYS A 117 13.27 -0.91 -11.39
C CYS A 117 14.17 -0.36 -12.50
N ILE A 118 15.47 -0.16 -12.24
CA ILE A 118 16.42 0.31 -13.25
C ILE A 118 16.78 -0.79 -14.23
N LEU A 119 17.01 -2.02 -13.73
CA LEU A 119 17.41 -3.17 -14.55
C LEU A 119 16.25 -3.78 -15.33
N GLN A 120 15.02 -3.65 -14.82
CA GLN A 120 13.81 -4.19 -15.42
C GLN A 120 12.70 -3.13 -15.35
N PRO A 121 12.86 -2.01 -16.07
CA PRO A 121 11.88 -0.94 -16.02
C PRO A 121 10.57 -1.39 -16.64
N LEU A 122 9.49 -1.18 -15.89
CA LEU A 122 8.12 -1.39 -16.34
C LEU A 122 7.39 -0.06 -16.56
N ALA A 123 7.90 1.03 -15.99
CA ALA A 123 7.35 2.36 -16.09
C ALA A 123 8.33 3.33 -16.78
N ASN A 124 7.79 4.40 -17.36
CA ASN A 124 8.61 5.45 -17.95
C ASN A 124 9.27 6.31 -16.89
N LEU A 125 8.61 6.51 -15.75
CA LEU A 125 9.03 7.43 -14.70
C LEU A 125 9.02 6.72 -13.35
N HIS A 126 10.06 6.96 -12.57
CA HIS A 126 10.20 6.45 -11.22
C HIS A 126 10.47 7.61 -10.27
N TYR A 127 9.64 7.77 -9.25
CA TYR A 127 9.75 8.82 -8.25
C TYR A 127 9.82 8.24 -6.85
N ILE A 128 10.60 8.87 -5.97
CA ILE A 128 10.50 8.69 -4.53
C ILE A 128 9.68 9.85 -3.97
N LEU A 129 8.67 9.56 -3.15
CA LEU A 129 7.92 10.55 -2.37
C LEU A 129 8.30 10.44 -0.89
N ALA A 130 8.81 11.52 -0.33
CA ALA A 130 9.17 11.56 1.09
C ALA A 130 8.81 12.92 1.71
N PRO A 131 8.68 13.00 3.05
CA PRO A 131 8.63 14.29 3.74
C PRO A 131 9.91 15.11 3.49
N ALA A 132 9.80 16.43 3.62
CA ALA A 132 10.94 17.32 3.49
C ALA A 132 12.11 16.92 4.41
N GLY A 133 13.32 16.90 3.87
CA GLY A 133 14.54 16.59 4.61
C GLY A 133 14.90 15.11 4.77
N ILE A 134 14.03 14.16 4.40
CA ILE A 134 14.30 12.71 4.55
C ILE A 134 15.26 12.18 3.48
N VAL A 135 15.01 12.53 2.22
CA VAL A 135 15.82 12.11 1.06
C VAL A 135 16.49 13.33 0.46
N GLN A 136 17.81 13.24 0.25
CA GLN A 136 18.59 14.29 -0.41
C GLN A 136 18.81 13.94 -1.88
N LYS A 137 18.92 14.97 -2.75
CA LYS A 137 19.17 14.79 -4.18
C LYS A 137 20.37 13.89 -4.50
N LYS A 138 21.44 14.01 -3.71
CA LYS A 138 22.69 13.24 -3.88
C LYS A 138 22.53 11.74 -3.60
N ASP A 139 21.51 11.37 -2.83
CA ASP A 139 21.26 9.98 -2.44
C ASP A 139 20.33 9.28 -3.44
N LEU A 140 19.76 10.01 -4.41
CA LEU A 140 18.78 9.45 -5.33
C LEU A 140 19.40 8.36 -6.21
N PRO A 141 18.70 7.22 -6.39
CA PRO A 141 19.11 6.25 -7.39
C PRO A 141 19.15 6.90 -8.78
N PRO A 142 20.06 6.45 -9.67
CA PRO A 142 20.14 6.98 -11.03
C PRO A 142 18.77 6.96 -11.72
N ARG A 143 18.43 8.05 -12.43
CA ARG A 143 17.19 8.19 -13.23
C ARG A 143 15.90 8.37 -12.42
N TRP A 144 15.95 8.27 -11.09
CA TRP A 144 14.81 8.51 -10.23
C TRP A 144 14.59 10.01 -9.97
N GLY A 145 13.33 10.41 -9.89
CA GLY A 145 12.92 11.72 -9.43
C GLY A 145 12.63 11.75 -7.93
N LEU A 146 12.51 12.95 -7.38
CA LEU A 146 12.17 13.20 -5.98
C LEU A 146 10.97 14.12 -5.90
N LEU A 147 9.93 13.62 -5.23
CA LEU A 147 8.77 14.34 -4.79
C LEU A 147 8.88 14.57 -3.28
N VAL A 148 8.54 15.78 -2.85
CA VAL A 148 8.53 16.14 -1.43
C VAL A 148 7.13 16.52 -0.99
N LEU A 149 6.66 15.89 0.09
CA LEU A 149 5.45 16.30 0.78
C LEU A 149 5.79 17.45 1.73
N GLY A 150 5.17 18.61 1.51
CA GLY A 150 5.19 19.77 2.41
C GLY A 150 3.79 20.31 2.67
N ASP A 151 3.68 21.47 3.31
CA ASP A 151 2.40 22.05 3.77
C ASP A 151 1.43 22.36 2.62
N GLY A 152 1.95 22.69 1.43
CA GLY A 152 1.18 22.93 0.21
C GLY A 152 0.89 21.67 -0.62
N GLY A 153 1.23 20.48 -0.12
CA GLY A 153 1.11 19.21 -0.84
C GLY A 153 2.41 18.73 -1.48
N VAL A 154 2.29 17.97 -2.56
CA VAL A 154 3.41 17.29 -3.22
C VAL A 154 4.09 18.18 -4.25
N ASN A 155 5.37 18.48 -4.04
CA ASN A 155 6.21 19.28 -4.93
C ASN A 155 7.27 18.43 -5.62
N VAL A 156 7.60 18.74 -6.88
CA VAL A 156 8.67 18.08 -7.63
C VAL A 156 9.99 18.79 -7.34
N VAL A 157 10.92 18.13 -6.66
CA VAL A 157 12.27 18.67 -6.36
C VAL A 157 13.27 18.22 -7.41
N VAL A 158 13.17 16.95 -7.83
CA VAL A 158 13.98 16.41 -8.92
C VAL A 158 13.05 15.72 -9.89
N ARG A 159 13.11 16.15 -11.15
CA ARG A 159 12.36 15.55 -12.24
C ARG A 159 12.99 14.20 -12.61
N ALA A 160 12.20 13.14 -12.73
CA ALA A 160 12.69 11.81 -13.09
C ALA A 160 13.21 11.78 -14.54
N GLU A 161 14.12 10.86 -14.84
CA GLU A 161 14.54 10.67 -16.22
C GLU A 161 13.57 9.74 -16.96
N TRP A 162 13.30 10.04 -18.23
CA TRP A 162 12.41 9.23 -19.05
C TRP A 162 13.03 7.89 -19.42
N GLN A 163 12.23 6.82 -19.36
CA GLN A 163 12.62 5.47 -19.78
C GLN A 163 11.67 4.95 -20.85
N GLU A 164 12.21 4.50 -21.99
CA GLU A 164 11.45 3.88 -23.09
C GLU A 164 11.06 2.43 -22.77
N ALA A 165 10.29 2.23 -21.70
CA ALA A 165 10.04 0.90 -21.13
C ALA A 165 8.61 0.70 -20.58
N ALA A 166 7.66 1.56 -20.95
CA ALA A 166 6.30 1.47 -20.46
C ALA A 166 5.66 0.10 -20.78
N ARG A 167 5.16 -0.60 -19.75
CA ARG A 167 4.35 -1.82 -19.89
C ARG A 167 2.92 -1.55 -19.42
N VAL A 168 2.26 -0.58 -20.04
CA VAL A 168 0.96 -0.05 -19.61
C VAL A 168 -0.09 -1.14 -19.43
N GLU A 169 -0.32 -1.99 -20.43
CA GLU A 169 -1.34 -3.06 -20.36
C GLU A 169 -1.09 -4.04 -19.20
N TYR A 170 0.18 -4.39 -18.97
CA TYR A 170 0.58 -5.27 -17.87
C TYR A 170 0.33 -4.61 -16.50
N ILE A 171 0.63 -3.32 -16.41
CA ILE A 171 0.44 -2.51 -15.20
C ILE A 171 -1.05 -2.31 -14.92
N GLU A 172 -1.85 -1.92 -15.92
CA GLU A 172 -3.30 -1.75 -15.78
C GLU A 172 -3.97 -3.05 -15.35
N SER A 173 -3.54 -4.19 -15.91
CA SER A 173 -3.99 -5.51 -15.46
C SER A 173 -3.64 -5.78 -13.99
N ALA A 174 -2.51 -5.30 -13.51
CA ALA A 174 -2.12 -5.42 -12.10
C ALA A 174 -2.93 -4.49 -11.20
N ILE A 175 -3.17 -3.25 -11.64
CA ILE A 175 -4.05 -2.30 -10.96
C ILE A 175 -5.45 -2.91 -10.80
N ALA A 176 -6.03 -3.43 -11.88
CA ALA A 176 -7.34 -4.07 -11.85
C ALA A 176 -7.39 -5.22 -10.83
N ARG A 177 -6.37 -6.09 -10.80
CA ARG A 177 -6.29 -7.17 -9.79
C ARG A 177 -6.20 -6.66 -8.37
N THR A 178 -5.42 -5.61 -8.11
CA THR A 178 -5.29 -5.00 -6.79
C THR A 178 -6.64 -4.42 -6.35
N LEU A 179 -7.27 -3.59 -7.18
CA LEU A 179 -8.54 -2.94 -6.85
C LEU A 179 -9.67 -3.95 -6.63
N THR A 180 -9.79 -4.95 -7.51
CA THR A 180 -10.77 -6.04 -7.33
C THR A 180 -10.53 -6.78 -6.01
N GLY A 181 -9.27 -7.11 -5.70
CA GLY A 181 -8.92 -7.75 -4.44
C GLY A 181 -9.27 -6.90 -3.22
N ASP A 182 -9.09 -5.58 -3.30
CA ASP A 182 -9.39 -4.66 -2.21
C ASP A 182 -10.88 -4.50 -1.97
N ILE A 183 -11.69 -4.52 -3.03
CA ILE A 183 -13.16 -4.54 -2.94
C ILE A 183 -13.62 -5.79 -2.19
N TYR A 184 -13.13 -6.98 -2.58
CA TYR A 184 -13.50 -8.23 -1.89
C TYR A 184 -13.06 -8.23 -0.41
N ARG A 185 -11.88 -7.67 -0.10
CA ARG A 185 -11.40 -7.57 1.30
C ARG A 185 -12.09 -6.47 2.09
N ALA A 186 -12.67 -5.46 1.45
CA ALA A 186 -13.36 -4.38 2.13
C ALA A 186 -14.59 -4.91 2.89
N ASP A 187 -15.31 -5.85 2.29
CA ASP A 187 -16.48 -6.48 2.90
C ASP A 187 -16.09 -7.27 4.16
N SER A 188 -15.07 -8.14 4.07
CA SER A 188 -14.54 -8.87 5.24
C SER A 188 -14.08 -7.92 6.35
N ARG A 189 -13.39 -6.82 6.01
CA ARG A 189 -12.95 -5.82 7.00
C ARG A 189 -14.12 -5.10 7.66
N ALA A 190 -15.16 -4.79 6.91
CA ALA A 190 -16.37 -4.16 7.44
C ALA A 190 -17.08 -5.10 8.43
N MET A 191 -17.26 -6.38 8.04
CA MET A 191 -17.86 -7.40 8.89
C MET A 191 -17.05 -7.65 10.16
N ASP A 192 -15.72 -7.75 10.06
CA ASP A 192 -14.85 -7.89 11.23
C ASP A 192 -14.95 -6.70 12.19
N SER A 193 -15.16 -5.49 11.65
CA SER A 193 -15.36 -4.30 12.46
C SER A 193 -16.68 -4.35 13.23
N ILE A 194 -17.76 -4.76 12.56
CA ILE A 194 -19.08 -4.93 13.18
C ILE A 194 -19.02 -6.02 14.25
N ASN A 195 -18.38 -7.15 13.96
CA ASN A 195 -18.25 -8.26 14.91
C ASN A 195 -17.48 -7.84 16.18
N ARG A 196 -16.41 -7.06 16.03
CA ARG A 196 -15.67 -6.49 17.18
C ARG A 196 -16.55 -5.59 18.04
N GLU A 197 -17.35 -4.73 17.42
CA GLU A 197 -18.25 -3.82 18.13
C GLU A 197 -19.37 -4.58 18.86
N ILE A 198 -20.01 -5.55 18.18
CA ILE A 198 -21.02 -6.42 18.80
C ILE A 198 -20.43 -7.14 20.01
N PHE A 199 -19.22 -7.66 19.89
CA PHE A 199 -18.55 -8.34 21.00
C PHE A 199 -18.27 -7.39 22.18
N ALA A 200 -17.81 -6.17 21.91
CA ALA A 200 -17.61 -5.14 22.94
C ALA A 200 -18.92 -4.78 23.66
N GLN A 201 -20.03 -4.68 22.92
CA GLN A 201 -21.36 -4.43 23.47
C GLN A 201 -21.84 -5.60 24.33
N GLN A 202 -21.66 -6.84 23.88
CA GLN A 202 -21.99 -8.04 24.65
C GLN A 202 -21.19 -8.11 25.96
N GLN A 203 -19.91 -7.77 25.93
CA GLN A 203 -19.06 -7.74 27.13
C GLN A 203 -19.51 -6.66 28.12
N THR A 204 -19.92 -5.50 27.61
CA THR A 204 -20.50 -4.41 28.42
C THR A 204 -21.81 -4.83 29.07
N LEU A 205 -22.72 -5.46 28.32
CA LEU A 205 -23.99 -5.98 28.82
C LEU A 205 -23.79 -7.08 29.87
N ALA A 206 -22.90 -8.04 29.61
CA ALA A 206 -22.58 -9.10 30.55
C ALA A 206 -22.04 -8.53 31.88
N THR A 207 -21.22 -7.49 31.81
CA THR A 207 -20.72 -6.78 33.00
C THR A 207 -21.84 -6.11 33.78
N ARG A 208 -22.79 -5.44 33.08
CA ARG A 208 -23.97 -4.85 33.72
C ARG A 208 -24.87 -5.89 34.39
N ILE A 209 -25.16 -7.00 33.70
CA ILE A 209 -25.99 -8.08 34.24
C ILE A 209 -25.37 -8.66 35.52
N ARG A 210 -24.06 -8.89 35.54
CA ARG A 210 -23.35 -9.36 36.75
C ARG A 210 -23.40 -8.35 37.90
N GLY A 211 -23.55 -7.06 37.61
CA GLY A 211 -23.68 -6.00 38.60
C GLY A 211 -25.09 -5.82 39.17
N LEU A 212 -26.11 -6.45 38.56
CA LEU A 212 -27.47 -6.40 39.08
C LEU A 212 -27.57 -7.23 40.36
N ARG A 213 -27.97 -6.59 41.47
CA ARG A 213 -28.32 -7.31 42.69
C ARG A 213 -29.67 -8.01 42.48
N PRO A 214 -29.82 -9.28 42.89
CA PRO A 214 -31.11 -9.95 42.84
C PRO A 214 -32.11 -9.18 43.68
N HIS A 215 -33.18 -8.69 43.04
CA HIS A 215 -34.33 -8.15 43.74
C HIS A 215 -35.19 -9.33 44.17
N ILE A 216 -35.03 -9.75 45.42
CA ILE A 216 -35.88 -10.79 46.01
C ILE A 216 -37.23 -10.15 46.27
N VAL A 217 -38.19 -10.41 45.37
CA VAL A 217 -39.60 -10.13 45.64
C VAL A 217 -40.07 -11.24 46.58
N LEU A 218 -40.12 -10.91 47.88
CA LEU A 218 -40.77 -11.79 48.85
C LEU A 218 -42.25 -11.85 48.49
N ALA A 219 -42.77 -13.06 48.27
CA ALA A 219 -44.21 -13.26 48.14
C ALA A 219 -44.90 -12.70 49.40
N PRO A 220 -46.03 -12.00 49.28
CA PRO A 220 -46.80 -11.60 50.44
C PRO A 220 -47.13 -12.86 51.26
N PRO A 221 -47.00 -12.83 52.59
CA PRO A 221 -47.37 -13.97 53.41
C PRO A 221 -48.84 -14.31 53.15
N ASP A 222 -49.11 -15.57 52.83
CA ASP A 222 -50.45 -16.12 52.66
C ASP A 222 -51.29 -15.79 53.90
N GLY A 223 -52.19 -14.79 53.80
CA GLY A 223 -52.97 -14.43 54.98
C GLY A 223 -53.93 -13.25 54.93
N CYS A 224 -53.89 -12.37 53.92
CA CYS A 224 -54.85 -11.27 53.84
C CYS A 224 -55.85 -11.48 52.69
N ARG A 225 -56.94 -12.19 52.98
CA ARG A 225 -58.16 -12.11 52.17
C ARG A 225 -58.88 -10.79 52.53
N PRO A 226 -59.21 -9.93 51.56
CA PRO A 226 -60.06 -8.78 51.82
C PRO A 226 -61.49 -9.27 52.12
N LEU A 227 -62.07 -8.73 53.20
CA LEU A 227 -63.50 -8.81 53.52
C LEU A 227 -64.33 -7.98 52.52
#